data_AF-A0AAX6MFI4-F1
#
_entry.id   AF-A0AAX6MFI4-F1
#
_cell.length_a   1.000
_cell.length_b   1.000
_cell.length_c   1.000
_cell.angle_alpha   90.00
_cell.angle_beta   90.00
_cell.angle_gamma   90.00
#
_symmetry.space_group_name_H-M   'P 1'
#
loop_
_entity.id
_entity.type
_entity.pdbx_description
1 polymer ?
#
loop_
_entity_poly.entity_id
_entity_poly.type
_entity_poly.pdbx_seq_one_letter_code
_entity_poly.pdbx_strand_id
1 'polypeptide(L)'
;MSNGPLPSSATLTLQHEYPKGTKARVSADVTLLLQNLNSEQTDIGQWVHIIGYITSIDNKFAKSTVGSNTENIGVQALVLWTARDLDISSYENTLNSEME
;
A
#
# COMPACT_ATOMS: atom_id res chain seq x y z
N MET A 1 14.78 -13.44 30.75
CA MET A 1 13.89 -12.32 30.38
C MET A 1 13.36 -12.62 28.99
N SER A 2 12.09 -13.03 28.89
CA SER A 2 11.47 -13.38 27.62
C SER A 2 11.07 -12.09 26.90
N ASN A 3 11.61 -11.86 25.70
CA ASN A 3 11.17 -10.78 24.83
C ASN A 3 9.79 -11.17 24.28
N GLY A 4 8.72 -10.68 24.91
CA GLY A 4 7.37 -10.76 24.35
C GLY A 4 7.29 -10.05 22.99
N PRO A 5 6.29 -10.37 22.16
CA PRO A 5 6.15 -9.72 20.86
C PRO A 5 6.06 -8.21 21.06
N LEU A 6 6.93 -7.47 20.34
CA LEU A 6 6.89 -6.01 20.27
C LEU A 6 5.47 -5.57 19.88
N PRO A 7 4.98 -4.42 20.38
CA PRO A 7 3.62 -3.97 20.11
C PRO A 7 3.35 -3.99 18.60
N SER A 8 2.23 -4.61 18.26
CA SER A 8 1.60 -4.61 16.94
C SER A 8 1.83 -3.27 16.25
N SER A 9 2.72 -3.24 15.25
CA SER A 9 2.95 -2.03 14.47
C SER A 9 1.64 -1.61 13.83
N ALA A 10 1.26 -0.33 13.93
CA ALA A 10 0.10 0.24 13.28
C ALA A 10 0.37 0.40 11.77
N THR A 11 0.59 -0.73 11.10
CA THR A 11 1.04 -0.80 9.71
C THR A 11 0.00 -1.53 8.88
N LEU A 12 -0.50 -0.87 7.84
CA LEU A 12 -1.33 -1.47 6.82
C LEU A 12 -0.45 -1.85 5.62
N THR A 13 -0.53 -3.11 5.19
CA THR A 13 0.17 -3.55 3.98
C THR A 13 -0.79 -3.44 2.80
N LEU A 14 -0.45 -2.60 1.83
CA LEU A 14 -1.19 -2.47 0.58
C LEU A 14 -0.43 -3.19 -0.53
N GLN A 15 -1.16 -3.86 -1.40
CA GLN A 15 -0.60 -4.51 -2.57
C GLN A 15 -1.39 -4.09 -3.80
N HIS A 16 -0.66 -3.74 -4.85
CA HIS A 16 -1.23 -3.40 -6.15
C HIS A 16 -0.80 -4.46 -7.16
N GLU A 17 -1.76 -5.26 -7.63
CA GLU A 17 -1.56 -6.36 -8.59
C GLU A 17 -2.13 -6.04 -9.98
N TYR A 18 -2.17 -4.75 -10.34
CA TYR A 18 -2.57 -4.28 -11.66
C TYR A 18 -1.40 -3.54 -12.35
N PRO A 19 -1.21 -3.69 -13.68
CA PRO A 19 -1.63 -4.86 -14.46
C PRO A 19 -1.09 -6.17 -13.86
N LYS A 20 -1.67 -7.31 -14.27
CA LYS A 20 -1.27 -8.63 -13.73
C LYS A 20 0.23 -8.84 -13.90
N GLY A 21 0.90 -9.18 -12.80
CA GLY A 21 2.36 -9.37 -12.75
C GLY A 21 3.10 -8.25 -12.04
N THR A 22 2.46 -7.07 -11.86
CA THR A 22 2.95 -6.04 -10.94
C THR A 22 2.88 -6.56 -9.50
N LYS A 23 3.95 -6.33 -8.74
CA LYS A 23 4.05 -6.70 -7.33
C LYS A 23 4.54 -5.50 -6.51
N ALA A 24 3.84 -4.38 -6.67
CA ALA A 24 4.07 -3.20 -5.84
C ALA A 24 3.48 -3.44 -4.46
N ARG A 25 4.28 -3.19 -3.42
CA ARG A 25 3.85 -3.34 -2.03
C ARG A 25 4.18 -2.06 -1.26
N VAL A 26 3.21 -1.60 -0.47
CA VAL A 26 3.37 -0.44 0.40
C VAL A 26 3.18 -0.88 1.84
N SER A 27 4.09 -0.45 2.71
CA SER A 27 3.95 -0.55 4.17
C SER A 27 3.56 0.83 4.69
N ALA A 28 2.27 1.02 4.97
CA ALA A 28 1.72 2.30 5.41
C ALA A 28 1.62 2.33 6.94
N ASP A 29 2.39 3.21 7.58
CA ASP A 29 2.21 3.58 8.98
C ASP A 29 0.93 4.43 9.12
N VAL A 30 -0.06 3.87 9.80
CA VAL A 30 -1.38 4.48 10.05
C VAL A 30 -1.54 4.95 11.50
N THR A 31 -0.45 5.12 12.24
CA THR A 31 -0.46 5.55 13.65
C THR A 31 -1.26 6.84 13.85
N LEU A 32 -1.13 7.79 12.92
CA LEU A 32 -1.84 9.08 12.96
C LEU A 32 -3.35 8.97 12.69
N LEU A 33 -3.81 7.84 12.17
CA LEU A 33 -5.19 7.62 11.72
C LEU A 33 -5.97 6.65 12.62
N LEU A 34 -5.32 6.02 13.61
CA LEU A 34 -5.89 4.95 14.42
C LEU A 34 -7.25 5.27 15.05
N GLN A 35 -7.47 6.51 15.48
CA GLN A 35 -8.74 6.92 16.11
C GLN A 35 -9.93 6.95 15.14
N ASN A 36 -9.66 7.04 13.84
CA ASN A 36 -10.68 7.21 12.80
C ASN A 36 -10.78 6.02 11.84
N LEU A 37 -9.93 4.99 12.01
CA LEU A 37 -10.00 3.77 11.23
C LEU A 37 -11.18 2.90 11.66
N ASN A 38 -11.86 2.34 10.67
CA ASN A 38 -12.91 1.36 10.82
C ASN A 38 -12.68 0.17 9.87
N SER A 39 -13.54 -0.85 9.96
CA SER A 39 -13.39 -2.09 9.20
C SER A 39 -13.37 -1.89 7.69
N GLU A 40 -14.09 -0.89 7.15
CA GLU A 40 -14.11 -0.61 5.71
C GLU A 40 -12.73 -0.25 5.13
N GLN A 41 -11.80 0.17 6.00
CA GLN A 41 -10.45 0.59 5.61
C GLN A 41 -9.38 -0.45 5.95
N THR A 42 -9.72 -1.47 6.75
CA THR A 42 -8.77 -2.47 7.26
C THR A 42 -9.08 -3.90 6.81
N ASP A 43 -10.26 -4.13 6.23
CA ASP A 43 -10.66 -5.46 5.75
C ASP A 43 -9.82 -5.89 4.54
N ILE A 44 -9.40 -7.16 4.55
CA ILE A 44 -8.55 -7.73 3.50
C ILE A 44 -9.32 -7.73 2.18
N GLY A 45 -8.64 -7.26 1.12
CA GLY A 45 -9.20 -7.20 -0.24
C GLY A 45 -9.99 -5.94 -0.55
N GLN A 46 -10.17 -5.04 0.42
CA GLN A 46 -10.73 -3.71 0.14
C GLN A 46 -9.70 -2.84 -0.58
N TRP A 47 -10.17 -2.11 -1.60
CA TRP A 47 -9.39 -1.04 -2.21
C TRP A 47 -9.47 0.20 -1.34
N VAL A 48 -8.32 0.81 -1.08
CA VAL A 48 -8.20 2.06 -0.32
C VAL A 48 -7.33 3.06 -1.07
N HIS A 49 -7.64 4.33 -0.88
CA HIS A 49 -6.77 5.43 -1.25
C HIS A 49 -5.99 5.89 -0.03
N ILE A 50 -4.74 6.27 -0.25
CA ILE A 50 -3.85 6.78 0.78
C ILE A 50 -3.11 8.02 0.27
N ILE A 51 -3.05 9.04 1.11
CA ILE A 51 -2.18 10.20 0.93
C ILE A 51 -1.25 10.25 2.13
N GLY A 52 0.05 10.41 1.86
CA GLY A 52 1.07 10.38 2.89
C GLY A 52 2.44 10.77 2.39
N TYR A 53 3.43 10.71 3.29
CA TYR A 53 4.83 10.93 2.96
C TYR A 53 5.56 9.62 2.78
N ILE A 54 6.37 9.51 1.73
CA ILE A 54 7.27 8.37 1.55
C ILE A 54 8.35 8.43 2.64
N THR A 55 8.51 7.35 3.40
CA THR A 55 9.49 7.23 4.49
C THR A 55 10.64 6.30 4.13
N SER A 56 10.43 5.35 3.22
CA SER A 56 11.47 4.48 2.67
C SER A 56 11.12 3.98 1.28
N ILE A 57 12.14 3.69 0.49
CA ILE A 57 12.01 2.99 -0.80
C ILE A 57 13.05 1.88 -0.80
N ASP A 58 12.61 0.65 -0.57
CA ASP A 58 13.47 -0.53 -0.57
C ASP A 58 13.44 -1.17 -1.95
N ASN A 59 14.39 -0.76 -2.78
CA ASN A 59 14.65 -1.42 -4.06
C ASN A 59 15.47 -2.68 -3.84
N LYS A 60 14.86 -3.71 -3.23
CA LYS A 60 15.47 -5.03 -3.23
C LYS A 60 15.38 -5.57 -4.66
N PHE A 61 16.46 -5.38 -5.41
CA PHE A 61 16.76 -6.17 -6.61
C PHE A 61 16.76 -7.64 -6.18
N ALA A 62 15.62 -8.31 -6.33
CA ALA A 62 15.56 -9.74 -6.16
C ALA A 62 16.49 -10.33 -7.21
N LYS A 63 17.63 -10.88 -6.77
CA LYS A 63 18.45 -11.82 -7.52
C LYS A 63 17.60 -13.06 -7.79
N SER A 64 16.66 -12.99 -8.72
CA SER A 64 16.00 -14.14 -9.31
C SER A 64 15.21 -13.70 -10.52
N THR A 65 15.61 -14.24 -11.66
CA THR A 65 14.81 -14.41 -12.89
C THR A 65 14.05 -13.17 -13.40
N VAL A 66 14.60 -12.59 -14.47
CA VAL A 66 13.96 -11.72 -15.47
C VAL A 66 12.46 -11.45 -15.19
N GLY A 67 12.15 -10.27 -14.64
CA GLY A 67 10.82 -9.67 -14.77
C GLY A 67 10.06 -9.24 -13.52
N SER A 68 10.59 -9.35 -12.29
CA SER A 68 9.83 -8.99 -11.08
C SER A 68 10.59 -8.03 -10.16
N ASN A 69 10.59 -6.74 -10.49
CA ASN A 69 10.94 -5.69 -9.52
C ASN A 69 9.79 -5.55 -8.51
N THR A 70 10.00 -6.02 -7.28
CA THR A 70 9.11 -5.71 -6.16
C THR A 70 9.63 -4.47 -5.47
N GLU A 71 8.99 -3.34 -5.72
CA GLU A 71 9.24 -2.12 -4.95
C GLU A 71 8.48 -2.23 -3.63
N ASN A 72 9.19 -2.13 -2.51
CA ASN A 72 8.58 -2.00 -1.19
C ASN A 72 8.76 -0.57 -0.70
N ILE A 73 7.64 0.14 -0.57
CA ILE A 73 7.63 1.56 -0.24
C ILE A 73 7.05 1.73 1.17
N GLY A 74 7.78 2.42 2.05
CA GLY A 74 7.27 2.87 3.33
C GLY A 74 6.53 4.20 3.19
N VAL A 75 5.36 4.33 3.81
CA VAL A 75 4.57 5.56 3.79
C VAL A 75 4.08 5.91 5.20
N GLN A 76 4.20 7.16 5.63
CA GLN A 76 3.44 7.70 6.76
C GLN A 76 2.10 8.23 6.25
N ALA A 77 1.01 7.57 6.62
CA ALA A 77 -0.34 7.95 6.19
C ALA A 77 -0.82 9.22 6.91
N LEU A 78 -1.40 10.14 6.14
CA LEU A 78 -2.08 11.34 6.63
C LEU A 78 -3.58 11.31 6.36
N VAL A 79 -3.99 10.68 5.27
CA VAL A 79 -5.39 10.51 4.87
C VAL A 79 -5.56 9.12 4.28
N LEU A 80 -6.63 8.42 4.67
CA LEU A 80 -6.98 7.10 4.17
C LEU A 80 -8.49 6.95 4.06
N TRP A 81 -8.98 6.47 2.91
CA TRP A 81 -10.41 6.20 2.70
C TRP A 81 -10.64 5.02 1.74
N THR A 82 -11.79 4.38 1.85
CA THR A 82 -12.16 3.23 1.01
C THR A 82 -12.50 3.69 -0.42
N ALA A 83 -12.01 2.95 -1.41
CA ALA A 83 -12.22 3.21 -2.83
C ALA A 83 -13.49 2.53 -3.40
N ARG A 84 -14.31 1.91 -2.53
CA ARG A 84 -15.60 1.24 -2.84
C ARG A 84 -15.65 0.60 -4.23
N ASP A 85 -16.44 1.16 -5.15
CA ASP A 85 -16.68 0.64 -6.49
C ASP A 85 -15.58 1.04 -7.50
N LEU A 86 -14.31 0.93 -7.10
CA LEU A 86 -13.18 1.29 -7.95
C LEU A 86 -13.05 0.34 -9.14
N ASP A 87 -13.31 0.83 -10.35
CA ASP A 87 -12.85 0.20 -11.57
C ASP A 87 -11.37 0.51 -11.78
N ILE A 88 -10.51 -0.44 -11.38
CA ILE A 88 -9.05 -0.30 -11.45
C ILE A 88 -8.57 -0.05 -12.89
N SER A 89 -9.22 -0.65 -13.89
CA SER A 89 -8.82 -0.49 -15.28
C SER A 89 -9.14 0.91 -15.80
N SER A 90 -10.34 1.41 -15.50
CA SER A 90 -10.71 2.78 -15.87
C SER A 90 -9.88 3.83 -15.13
N TYR A 91 -9.59 3.59 -13.85
CA TYR A 91 -8.77 4.49 -13.03
C TYR A 91 -7.36 4.66 -13.61
N GLU A 92 -6.67 3.55 -13.87
CA GLU A 92 -5.30 3.57 -14.39
C GLU A 92 -5.23 4.13 -15.81
N ASN A 93 -6.22 3.84 -16.67
CA ASN A 93 -6.27 4.42 -18.01
C ASN A 93 -6.40 5.95 -17.97
N THR A 94 -7.25 6.46 -17.07
CA THR A 94 -7.45 7.91 -16.89
C THR A 94 -6.20 8.57 -16.32
N LEU A 95 -5.55 7.92 -15.33
CA LEU A 95 -4.32 8.42 -14.76
C LEU A 95 -3.21 8.53 -15.80
N ASN A 96 -3.06 7.51 -16.64
CA ASN A 96 -2.07 7.52 -17.72
C ASN A 96 -2.35 8.62 -18.76
N SER A 97 -3.62 8.90 -19.09
CA SER A 97 -3.96 9.95 -20.06
C SER A 97 -3.71 11.37 -19.54
N GLU A 98 -3.74 11.59 -18.23
CA GLU A 98 -3.46 12.91 -17.61
C GLU A 98 -1.96 13.15 -17.37
N MET A 99 -1.14 12.09 -17.46
CA MET A 99 0.32 12.17 -17.33
C MET A 99 1.05 12.34 -18.67
N GLU A 100 0.32 12.35 -19.79
CA GLU A 100 0.81 12.59 -21.16
C GLU A 100 0.67 14.06 -21.58
#